data_AF-A0A3R6SDI7-F1
#
_entry.id   AF-A0A3R6SDI7-F1
#
_cell.length_a   1.000
_cell.length_b   1.000
_cell.length_c   1.000
_cell.angle_alpha   90.00
_cell.angle_beta   90.00
_cell.angle_gamma   90.00
#
_symmetry.space_group_name_H-M   'P 1'
#
loop_
_entity.id
_entity.type
_entity.pdbx_description
1 polymer ?
#
loop_
_entity_poly.entity_id
_entity_poly.type
_entity_poly.pdbx_seq_one_letter_code
_entity_poly.pdbx_strand_id
1 'polypeptide(L)' 'MRTIFAEYNPKRNSIDVYTSVGYMLRIDCWEAEKDLKTTPGSDCALNALAIDEPLEYARLYLDGNLQMWVDAEDSLEL' A
#
# COMPACT_ATOMS: atom_id res chain seq x y z
N MET A 1 12.59 18.47 -12.61
CA MET A 1 12.00 17.92 -11.37
C MET A 1 11.70 16.45 -11.63
N ARG A 2 12.17 15.52 -10.79
CA ARG A 2 11.83 14.08 -10.94
C ARG A 2 10.60 13.83 -10.09
N THR A 3 9.45 13.64 -10.72
CA THR A 3 8.19 13.41 -10.02
C THR A 3 7.91 11.91 -9.98
N ILE A 4 7.45 11.42 -8.82
CA ILE A 4 7.01 10.04 -8.61
C ILE A 4 5.49 10.06 -8.47
N PHE A 5 4.83 9.11 -9.10
CA PHE A 5 3.39 8.91 -9.04
C PHE A 5 3.12 7.47 -8.63
N ALA A 6 2.00 7.23 -7.96
CA ALA A 6 1.52 5.89 -7.69
C ALA A 6 0.02 5.82 -7.92
N GLU A 7 -0.47 4.68 -8.37
CA GLU A 7 -1.90 4.41 -8.52
C GLU A 7 -2.21 2.96 -8.14
N TYR A 8 -3.42 2.73 -7.62
CA TYR A 8 -3.94 1.37 -7.45
C TYR A 8 -4.52 0.83 -8.76
N ASN A 9 -4.13 -0.39 -9.10
CA ASN A 9 -4.59 -1.10 -10.28
C ASN A 9 -5.59 -2.21 -9.90
N PRO A 10 -6.90 -1.94 -9.98
CA PRO A 10 -7.92 -2.91 -9.56
C PRO A 10 -7.96 -4.18 -10.43
N LYS A 11 -7.38 -4.16 -11.64
CA LYS A 11 -7.34 -5.33 -12.52
C LYS A 11 -6.28 -6.34 -12.10
N ARG A 12 -5.27 -5.88 -11.37
CA ARG A 12 -4.10 -6.68 -10.96
C ARG A 12 -3.93 -6.75 -9.46
N ASN A 13 -4.77 -6.05 -8.70
CA ASN A 13 -4.61 -5.82 -7.28
C ASN A 13 -3.17 -5.42 -6.93
N SER A 14 -2.70 -4.32 -7.54
CA SER A 14 -1.31 -3.89 -7.42
C SER A 14 -1.19 -2.38 -7.27
N ILE A 15 -0.13 -1.92 -6.62
CA ILE A 15 0.30 -0.52 -6.67
C ILE A 15 1.32 -0.36 -7.78
N ASP A 16 1.00 0.52 -8.73
CA ASP A 16 1.89 0.84 -9.84
C ASP A 16 2.56 2.19 -9.55
N VAL A 17 3.87 2.18 -9.32
CA VAL A 17 4.69 3.36 -9.04
C VAL A 17 5.47 3.74 -10.29
N TYR A 18 5.36 4.99 -10.71
CA TYR A 18 5.97 5.50 -11.93
C TYR A 18 6.84 6.71 -11.66
N THR A 19 7.93 6.82 -12.41
CA THR A 19 8.72 8.04 -12.47
C THR A 19 8.37 8.83 -13.73
N SER A 20 8.57 10.15 -13.69
CA SER A 20 8.38 11.03 -14.86
C SER A 20 9.24 10.66 -16.08
N VAL A 21 10.19 9.73 -15.95
CA VAL A 21 11.06 9.23 -17.03
C VAL A 21 10.65 7.84 -17.54
N GLY A 22 9.53 7.28 -17.06
CA GLY A 22 8.93 6.06 -17.60
C GLY A 22 9.35 4.75 -16.93
N TYR A 23 10.19 4.77 -15.89
CA TYR A 23 10.39 3.57 -15.06
C TYR A 23 9.13 3.27 -14.24
N MET A 24 8.77 1.99 -14.17
CA MET A 24 7.63 1.47 -13.41
C MET A 24 8.12 0.40 -12.43
N LEU A 25 7.70 0.53 -11.17
CA LEU A 25 7.73 -0.53 -10.16
C LEU A 25 6.28 -0.95 -9.93
N ARG A 26 6.00 -2.25 -9.94
CA ARG A 26 4.68 -2.80 -9.56
C ARG A 26 4.83 -3.60 -8.28
N ILE A 27 4.03 -3.26 -7.28
CA ILE A 27 3.90 -3.98 -6.01
C ILE A 27 2.62 -4.80 -6.10
N ASP A 28 2.72 -6.12 -6.05
CA ASP A 28 1.58 -7.01 -5.98
C ASP A 28 1.01 -6.98 -4.55
N CYS A 29 -0.23 -6.50 -4.38
CA CYS A 29 -0.83 -6.37 -3.05
C CYS A 29 -1.13 -7.73 -2.42
N TRP A 30 -1.43 -8.77 -3.22
CA TRP A 30 -1.63 -10.11 -2.65
C TRP A 30 -0.34 -10.64 -2.03
N GLU A 31 0.78 -10.44 -2.71
CA GLU A 31 2.08 -10.87 -2.16
C GLU A 31 2.57 -9.97 -1.04
N ALA A 32 2.26 -8.66 -1.08
CA ALA A 32 2.61 -7.71 -0.04
C ALA A 32 1.87 -7.97 1.27
N GLU A 33 0.62 -8.40 1.18
CA GLU A 33 -0.29 -8.51 2.33
C GLU A 33 -0.42 -9.93 2.89
N LYS A 34 0.05 -10.96 2.17
CA LYS A 34 -0.17 -12.39 2.52
C LYS A 34 0.18 -12.78 3.95
N ASP A 35 1.18 -12.13 4.54
CA ASP A 35 1.72 -12.44 5.88
C ASP A 35 1.34 -11.36 6.91
N LEU A 36 0.54 -10.36 6.53
CA LEU A 36 0.05 -9.36 7.46
C LEU A 36 -0.98 -9.96 8.41
N LYS A 37 -0.96 -9.49 9.65
CA LYS A 37 -1.98 -9.78 10.65
C LYS A 37 -2.91 -8.57 10.71
N THR A 38 -4.12 -8.72 10.18
CA THR A 38 -5.14 -7.66 10.14
C THR A 38 -6.35 -8.05 11.00
N THR A 39 -7.09 -7.05 11.45
CA THR A 39 -8.50 -7.18 11.86
C THR A 39 -9.41 -6.74 10.71
N PRO A 40 -10.74 -6.97 10.76
CA PRO A 40 -11.64 -6.43 9.75
C PRO A 40 -11.57 -4.90 9.59
N GLY A 41 -11.25 -4.18 10.67
CA GLY A 41 -11.11 -2.72 10.65
C GLY A 41 -9.87 -2.28 9.88
N SER A 42 -8.70 -2.81 10.26
CA SER A 42 -7.44 -2.52 9.55
C SER A 42 -7.41 -3.07 8.13
N ASP A 43 -8.11 -4.16 7.82
CA ASP A 43 -8.25 -4.67 6.44
C ASP A 43 -9.02 -3.67 5.55
N CYS A 44 -10.09 -3.07 6.08
CA CYS A 44 -10.83 -2.01 5.40
C CYS A 44 -9.95 -0.75 5.20
N ALA A 45 -9.22 -0.35 6.25
CA ALA A 45 -8.33 0.79 6.20
C ALA A 45 -7.15 0.58 5.23
N LEU A 46 -6.59 -0.63 5.16
CA LEU A 46 -5.50 -0.99 4.25
C LEU A 46 -5.95 -0.92 2.79
N ASN A 47 -7.17 -1.39 2.50
CA ASN A 47 -7.79 -1.22 1.18
C ASN A 47 -7.99 0.26 0.82
N ALA A 48 -8.44 1.08 1.77
CA ALA A 48 -8.57 2.53 1.58
C ALA A 48 -7.20 3.19 1.33
N LEU A 49 -6.17 2.83 2.11
CA LEU A 49 -4.80 3.31 1.92
C LEU A 49 -4.27 2.99 0.51
N ALA A 50 -4.49 1.77 0.02
CA ALA A 50 -4.08 1.39 -1.32
C ALA A 50 -4.75 2.25 -2.40
N ILE A 51 -6.06 2.50 -2.28
CA ILE A 51 -6.87 3.22 -3.28
C ILE A 51 -6.63 4.72 -3.23
N ASP A 52 -6.70 5.32 -2.04
CA ASP A 52 -6.72 6.76 -1.83
C ASP A 52 -5.29 7.35 -1.73
N GLU A 53 -4.36 6.61 -1.12
CA GLU A 53 -2.97 7.03 -0.90
C GLU A 53 -1.92 5.99 -1.37
N PRO A 54 -1.94 5.57 -2.64
CA PRO A 54 -1.10 4.50 -3.18
C PRO A 54 0.41 4.74 -3.00
N LEU A 55 0.84 6.01 -2.96
CA LEU A 55 2.26 6.34 -2.76
C LEU A 55 2.71 6.07 -1.32
N GLU A 56 1.85 6.32 -0.34
CA GLU A 56 2.15 6.02 1.07
C GLU A 56 2.09 4.52 1.32
N TYR A 57 1.12 3.80 0.73
CA TYR A 57 1.13 2.33 0.71
C TYR A 57 2.47 1.80 0.18
N ALA A 58 2.89 2.27 -1.01
CA ALA A 58 4.12 1.80 -1.63
C ALA A 58 5.35 2.08 -0.76
N ARG A 59 5.39 3.25 -0.13
CA ARG A 59 6.45 3.61 0.82
C ARG A 59 6.47 2.67 2.02
N LEU A 60 5.33 2.45 2.68
CA LEU A 60 5.23 1.56 3.84
C LEU A 60 5.65 0.13 3.51
N TYR A 61 5.24 -0.37 2.34
CA TYR A 61 5.66 -1.69 1.87
C TYR A 61 7.17 -1.77 1.63
N LEU A 62 7.74 -0.80 0.90
CA LEU A 62 9.18 -0.77 0.57
C LEU A 62 10.06 -0.57 1.81
N ASP A 63 9.58 0.16 2.81
CA ASP A 63 10.25 0.37 4.08
C ASP A 63 10.07 -0.82 5.04
N GLY A 64 9.22 -1.81 4.70
CA GLY A 64 8.92 -2.96 5.56
C GLY A 64 8.04 -2.64 6.78
N ASN A 65 7.34 -1.50 6.74
CA ASN A 65 6.57 -0.95 7.86
C ASN A 65 5.06 -1.20 7.77
N LEU A 66 4.59 -1.92 6.76
CA LEU A 66 3.16 -2.14 6.51
C LEU A 66 2.45 -2.79 7.72
N GLN A 67 3.07 -3.78 8.37
CA GLN A 67 2.52 -4.38 9.61
C GLN A 67 2.45 -3.38 10.77
N MET A 68 3.46 -2.52 10.93
CA MET A 68 3.46 -1.51 11.99
C MET A 68 2.31 -0.51 11.80
N TRP A 69 2.01 -0.16 10.56
CA TRP A 69 0.86 0.69 10.24
C TRP A 69 -0.46 -0.01 10.57
N VAL A 70 -0.61 -1.28 10.19
CA VAL A 70 -1.78 -2.11 10.53
C VAL A 70 -1.98 -2.21 12.05
N ASP A 71 -0.92 -2.51 12.80
CA ASP A 71 -0.97 -2.61 14.28
C ASP A 71 -1.41 -1.29 14.93
N ALA A 72 -0.98 -0.16 14.35
CA ALA A 72 -1.37 1.17 14.81
C ALA A 72 -2.84 1.47 14.52
N GLU A 73 -3.33 1.10 13.33
CA GLU A 73 -4.74 1.26 12.95
C GLU A 73 -5.66 0.43 13.86
N ASP A 74 -5.30 -0.83 14.13
CA ASP A 74 -6.03 -1.70 15.05
C ASP A 74 -6.09 -1.13 16.48
N SER A 75 -5.09 -0.36 16.89
CA SER A 75 -5.05 0.28 18.21
C SER A 75 -6.01 1.47 18.33
N LEU A 76 -6.51 2.02 17.22
CA LEU A 76 -7.47 3.13 17.21
C LEU A 76 -8.92 2.67 17.41
N GLU A 77 -9.22 1.40 17.18
CA GLU A 77 -10.55 0.81 17.38
C GLU A 77 -10.82 0.35 18.84
N LEU A 78 -9.89 0.61 19.78
CA LEU A 78 -9.99 0.28 21.21
C LEU A 78 -10.76 1.32 22.06
#